data_AF-A0A2G5QWL0-F1
#
_entry.id   AF-A0A2G5QWL0-F1
#
_cell.length_a   1.000
_cell.length_b   1.000
_cell.length_c   1.000
_cell.angle_alpha   90.00
_cell.angle_beta   90.00
_cell.angle_gamma   90.00
#
_symmetry.space_group_name_H-M   'P 1'
#
loop_
_entity.id
_entity.type
_entity.pdbx_description
1 polymer ?
#
loop_
_entity_poly.entity_id
_entity_poly.type
_entity_poly.pdbx_seq_one_letter_code
_entity_poly.pdbx_strand_id
1 'polypeptide(L)'
;MNAAPDPAEIVAPSDPALYARRRVMGPGVWIWLILCVLCVALGAGVAHYGPTLFKARPAPADGAVSAEPSPHAVADRVATGSALPVDAGTSAVAPPAADFERLDGRIAALESSQKSVTDAATAALAVSALAEATETSRPFGQELAGLQRVLPPSPDLRALSELATKGAPTRAGLAVQFGALAGRAASASRNPGPDADLFSRIRYALSSIVSIRHVGSTTGSTPDAMLARAQILLDDGDVEGAVEALDPLPDAARVVLAPWINAANRRIEIDRHVAAIRADALTDLSRVARTGAQGQP
;
A
#
# COMPACT_ATOMS: atom_id res chain seq x y z
N MET A 1 65.82 27.38 -49.49
CA MET A 1 65.84 25.91 -49.49
C MET A 1 64.66 25.42 -48.67
N ASN A 2 63.56 25.10 -49.35
CA ASN A 2 62.37 24.48 -48.75
C ASN A 2 62.63 22.97 -48.70
N ALA A 3 62.74 22.40 -47.50
CA ALA A 3 62.71 20.96 -47.32
C ALA A 3 61.27 20.57 -46.96
N ALA A 4 60.64 19.78 -47.83
CA ALA A 4 59.37 19.11 -47.55
C ALA A 4 59.60 18.00 -46.50
N PRO A 5 58.64 17.73 -45.60
CA PRO A 5 58.67 16.53 -44.79
C PRO A 5 58.18 15.30 -45.59
N ASP A 6 58.88 14.20 -45.35
CA ASP A 6 58.83 12.86 -45.96
C ASP A 6 57.49 12.11 -45.68
N PRO A 7 56.83 11.52 -46.70
CA PRO A 7 55.59 10.75 -46.53
C PRO A 7 55.88 9.27 -46.20
N ALA A 8 56.37 8.97 -45.00
CA ALA A 8 56.62 7.58 -44.60
C ALA A 8 56.47 7.32 -43.10
N GLU A 9 55.31 7.64 -42.50
CA GLU A 9 54.93 7.07 -41.21
C GLU A 9 53.41 6.85 -41.10
N ILE A 10 52.89 6.03 -42.02
CA ILE A 10 51.57 5.41 -41.87
C ILE A 10 51.78 4.20 -40.95
N VAL A 11 51.69 4.42 -39.65
CA VAL A 11 51.64 3.34 -38.65
C VAL A 11 50.37 2.55 -38.91
N ALA A 12 50.53 1.27 -39.25
CA ALA A 12 49.44 0.34 -39.48
C ALA A 12 48.55 0.22 -38.22
N PRO A 13 47.21 0.29 -38.34
CA PRO A 13 46.30 0.12 -37.21
C PRO A 13 46.46 -1.26 -36.55
N SER A 14 46.46 -1.24 -35.22
CA SER A 14 46.61 -2.40 -34.35
C SER A 14 45.71 -3.59 -34.73
N ASP A 15 46.30 -4.78 -34.56
CA ASP A 15 45.77 -6.11 -34.78
C ASP A 15 44.25 -6.27 -34.44
N PRO A 16 43.38 -6.60 -35.41
CA PRO A 16 41.94 -6.75 -35.20
C PRO A 16 41.58 -7.94 -34.29
N ALA A 17 42.53 -8.83 -33.98
CA ALA A 17 42.32 -9.95 -33.07
C ALA A 17 42.10 -9.53 -31.61
N LEU A 18 42.52 -8.31 -31.21
CA LEU A 18 42.28 -7.80 -29.86
C LEU A 18 40.84 -7.35 -29.58
N TYR A 19 39.98 -7.27 -30.61
CA TYR A 19 38.55 -6.96 -30.46
C TYR A 19 37.65 -8.19 -30.51
N ALA A 20 38.21 -9.41 -30.49
CA ALA A 20 37.40 -10.62 -30.37
C ALA A 20 36.65 -10.59 -29.02
N ARG A 21 35.31 -10.39 -29.10
CA ARG A 21 34.37 -10.36 -27.97
C ARG A 21 34.75 -11.41 -26.92
N ARG A 22 35.26 -10.95 -25.78
CA ARG A 22 35.37 -11.77 -24.57
C ARG A 22 33.96 -12.27 -24.25
N ARG A 23 33.71 -13.57 -24.35
CA ARG A 23 32.44 -14.18 -23.91
C ARG A 23 32.26 -13.84 -22.43
N VAL A 24 31.39 -12.87 -22.15
CA VAL A 24 31.14 -12.31 -20.81
C VAL A 24 30.37 -13.25 -19.89
N MET A 25 29.95 -14.42 -20.39
CA MET A 25 29.47 -15.52 -19.56
C MET A 25 30.49 -16.64 -19.55
N GLY A 26 31.42 -16.57 -18.61
CA GLY A 26 32.23 -17.73 -18.23
C GLY A 26 31.33 -18.81 -17.60
N PRO A 27 31.78 -20.08 -17.57
CA PRO A 27 31.03 -21.18 -16.98
C PRO A 27 30.64 -20.93 -15.51
N GLY A 28 31.36 -20.06 -14.79
CA GLY A 28 31.02 -19.65 -13.43
C GLY A 28 29.67 -18.93 -13.29
N VAL A 29 29.24 -18.13 -14.27
CA VAL A 29 27.93 -17.45 -14.20
C VAL A 29 26.78 -18.44 -14.36
N TRP A 30 26.96 -19.46 -15.21
CA TRP A 30 26.00 -20.54 -15.38
C TRP A 30 25.93 -21.45 -14.15
N ILE A 31 27.08 -21.76 -13.53
CA ILE A 31 27.11 -22.53 -12.27
C ILE A 31 26.38 -21.76 -11.16
N TRP A 32 26.58 -20.45 -11.05
CA TRP A 32 25.91 -19.61 -10.06
C TRP A 32 24.39 -19.52 -10.31
N LEU A 33 23.96 -19.36 -11.57
CA LEU A 33 22.54 -19.37 -11.94
C LEU A 33 21.87 -20.72 -11.64
N ILE A 34 22.52 -21.84 -11.97
CA ILE A 34 21.99 -23.18 -11.67
C ILE A 34 21.87 -23.40 -10.16
N LEU A 35 22.85 -22.94 -9.37
CA LEU A 35 22.79 -23.00 -7.91
C LEU A 35 21.64 -22.16 -7.35
N CYS A 36 21.43 -20.94 -7.86
CA CYS A 36 20.29 -20.10 -7.47
C CYS A 36 18.95 -20.76 -7.80
N VAL A 37 18.80 -21.32 -9.01
CA VAL A 37 17.58 -22.03 -9.42
C VAL A 37 17.35 -23.28 -8.55
N LEU A 38 18.41 -24.04 -8.24
CA LEU A 38 18.33 -25.18 -7.32
C LEU A 38 17.90 -24.75 -5.91
N CYS A 39 18.40 -23.62 -5.42
CA CYS A 39 18.03 -23.06 -4.11
C CYS A 39 16.55 -22.65 -4.06
N VAL A 40 16.05 -21.99 -5.11
CA VAL A 40 14.63 -21.63 -5.22
C VAL A 40 13.74 -22.88 -5.36
N ALA A 41 14.16 -23.88 -6.13
CA ALA A 41 13.43 -25.13 -6.29
C ALA A 41 13.38 -25.94 -4.98
N LEU A 42 14.48 -26.00 -4.23
CA LEU A 42 14.52 -26.61 -2.89
C LEU A 42 13.63 -25.86 -1.89
N GLY A 43 13.65 -24.52 -1.89
CA GLY A 43 12.77 -23.70 -1.05
C GLY A 43 11.27 -23.89 -1.37
N ALA A 44 10.93 -23.94 -2.67
CA ALA A 44 9.56 -24.23 -3.13
C ALA A 44 9.12 -25.65 -2.75
N GLY A 45 10.03 -26.63 -2.79
CA GLY A 45 9.76 -28.00 -2.34
C GLY A 45 9.40 -28.07 -0.85
N VAL A 46 10.10 -27.35 0.02
CA VAL A 46 9.79 -27.32 1.47
C VAL A 46 8.43 -26.66 1.74
N ALA A 47 8.07 -25.62 0.99
CA ALA A 47 6.75 -24.98 1.10
C ALA A 47 5.61 -25.89 0.61
N HIS A 48 5.86 -26.75 -0.37
CA HIS A 48 4.83 -27.62 -0.95
C HIS A 48 4.67 -28.96 -0.21
N TYR A 49 5.75 -29.52 0.35
CA TYR A 49 5.73 -30.80 1.09
C TYR A 49 5.74 -30.64 2.63
N GLY A 50 5.95 -29.42 3.14
CA GLY A 50 5.77 -29.08 4.56
C GLY A 50 4.42 -29.49 5.17
N PRO A 51 3.27 -29.31 4.50
CA PRO A 51 1.97 -29.67 5.07
C PRO A 51 1.69 -31.18 5.12
N THR A 52 2.54 -32.03 4.53
CA THR A 52 2.34 -33.50 4.54
C THR A 52 3.22 -34.24 5.55
N LEU A 53 4.25 -33.59 6.11
CA LEU A 53 5.17 -34.21 7.08
C LEU A 53 4.84 -33.88 8.54
N PHE A 54 4.15 -32.76 8.80
CA PHE A 54 3.66 -32.42 10.13
C PHE A 54 2.20 -32.84 10.28
N LYS A 55 1.99 -34.01 10.90
CA LYS A 55 0.67 -34.45 11.34
C LYS A 55 0.13 -33.41 12.33
N ALA A 56 -0.84 -32.61 11.90
CA ALA A 56 -1.51 -31.63 12.75
C ALA A 56 -2.07 -32.34 14.00
N ARG A 57 -1.69 -31.84 15.18
CA ARG A 57 -2.33 -32.20 16.43
C ARG A 57 -3.80 -31.74 16.32
N PRO A 58 -4.79 -32.60 16.66
CA PRO A 58 -6.17 -32.15 16.63
C PRO A 58 -6.34 -31.01 17.62
N ALA A 59 -6.95 -29.92 17.14
CA ALA A 59 -7.51 -28.88 17.98
C ALA A 59 -8.57 -29.52 18.88
N PRO A 60 -8.55 -29.29 20.21
CA PRO A 60 -9.67 -29.69 21.04
C PRO A 60 -10.91 -28.87 20.65
N ALA A 61 -11.97 -29.59 20.33
CA ALA A 61 -13.32 -29.08 20.20
C ALA A 61 -13.81 -28.55 21.56
N ASP A 62 -14.54 -27.43 21.50
CA ASP A 62 -15.63 -27.04 22.39
C ASP A 62 -15.43 -27.34 23.89
N GLY A 63 -14.46 -26.64 24.48
CA GLY A 63 -14.58 -26.26 25.88
C GLY A 63 -15.62 -25.17 25.99
N ALA A 64 -16.87 -25.55 26.25
CA ALA A 64 -17.86 -24.63 26.77
C ALA A 64 -17.24 -23.89 27.96
N VAL A 65 -16.99 -22.59 27.80
CA VAL A 65 -16.76 -21.71 28.95
C VAL A 65 -18.13 -21.56 29.61
N SER A 66 -18.50 -22.57 30.39
CA SER A 66 -19.43 -22.41 31.49
C SER A 66 -18.74 -21.47 32.46
N ALA A 67 -19.09 -20.18 32.40
CA ALA A 67 -18.91 -19.29 33.54
C ALA A 67 -19.87 -19.79 34.64
N GLU A 68 -19.42 -20.76 35.41
CA GLU A 68 -20.03 -21.10 36.69
C GLU A 68 -19.76 -19.90 37.62
N PRO A 69 -20.80 -19.22 38.14
CA PRO A 69 -20.62 -18.15 39.09
C PRO A 69 -20.07 -18.77 40.37
N SER A 70 -18.81 -18.48 40.70
CA SER A 70 -18.23 -18.91 41.97
C SER A 70 -19.04 -18.31 43.13
N PRO A 71 -19.66 -19.12 44.00
CA PRO A 71 -20.26 -18.63 45.22
C PRO A 71 -19.16 -18.58 46.29
N HIS A 72 -18.25 -17.63 46.19
CA HIS A 72 -17.61 -17.17 47.42
C HIS A 72 -18.60 -16.26 48.12
N ALA A 73 -19.39 -16.88 48.99
CA ALA A 73 -20.19 -16.19 49.97
C ALA A 73 -19.29 -15.17 50.68
N VAL A 74 -19.63 -13.90 50.55
CA VAL A 74 -19.19 -12.84 51.46
C VAL A 74 -19.91 -13.11 52.79
N ALA A 75 -19.49 -14.16 53.48
CA ALA A 75 -20.03 -14.59 54.76
C ALA A 75 -18.87 -15.11 55.61
N ASP A 76 -17.97 -14.20 55.97
CA ASP A 76 -17.29 -14.21 57.28
C ASP A 76 -16.35 -13.00 57.40
N ARG A 77 -16.96 -11.82 57.58
CA ARG A 77 -16.38 -10.75 58.41
C ARG A 77 -17.48 -10.02 59.14
N VAL A 78 -18.27 -10.76 59.93
CA VAL A 78 -18.85 -10.18 61.14
C VAL A 78 -17.75 -10.28 62.19
N ALA A 79 -16.81 -9.33 62.15
CA ALA A 79 -15.95 -9.08 63.28
C ALA A 79 -16.87 -8.67 64.44
N THR A 80 -16.75 -9.41 65.54
CA THR A 80 -17.34 -9.11 66.84
C THR A 80 -16.93 -7.70 67.27
N GLY A 81 -17.77 -6.72 66.96
CA GLY A 81 -17.68 -5.37 67.52
C GLY A 81 -18.35 -5.38 68.88
N SER A 82 -17.56 -5.42 69.94
CA SER A 82 -18.03 -5.19 71.31
C SER A 82 -18.93 -3.96 71.37
N ALA A 83 -20.07 -4.12 72.03
CA ALA A 83 -20.97 -3.03 72.39
C ALA A 83 -20.22 -1.97 73.21
N LEU A 84 -20.16 -0.75 72.68
CA LEU A 84 -19.98 0.47 73.46
C LEU A 84 -21.16 1.41 73.17
N PRO A 85 -21.57 2.24 74.14
CA PRO A 85 -22.90 2.84 74.17
C PRO A 85 -23.09 3.88 73.06
N VAL A 86 -24.31 3.90 72.54
CA VAL A 86 -24.87 4.94 71.66
C VAL A 86 -24.68 6.30 72.32
N ASP A 87 -23.86 7.15 71.71
CA ASP A 87 -23.96 8.60 71.88
C ASP A 87 -24.74 9.15 70.69
N ALA A 88 -25.90 9.74 70.98
CA ALA A 88 -26.86 10.25 70.02
C ALA A 88 -26.33 11.57 69.42
N GLY A 89 -25.36 11.47 68.52
CA GLY A 89 -24.94 12.58 67.66
C GLY A 89 -25.75 12.58 66.36
N THR A 90 -26.72 13.48 66.27
CA THR A 90 -27.58 13.71 65.10
C THR A 90 -26.73 14.14 63.90
N SER A 91 -26.19 13.19 63.14
CA SER A 91 -25.66 13.45 61.80
C SER A 91 -26.75 13.16 60.79
N ALA A 92 -27.22 14.23 60.13
CA ALA A 92 -28.24 14.18 59.10
C ALA A 92 -27.90 13.10 58.07
N VAL A 93 -28.72 12.04 58.05
CA VAL A 93 -28.73 11.04 56.98
C VAL A 93 -29.15 11.77 55.71
N ALA A 94 -28.18 12.13 54.87
CA ALA A 94 -28.47 12.46 53.48
C ALA A 94 -29.20 11.26 52.85
N PRO A 95 -30.24 11.47 52.02
CA PRO A 95 -31.11 10.39 51.63
C PRO A 95 -30.34 9.37 50.76
N PRO A 96 -30.44 8.06 51.04
CA PRO A 96 -29.78 7.00 50.27
C PRO A 96 -30.12 7.04 48.77
N ALA A 97 -31.24 7.66 48.41
CA ALA A 97 -31.66 7.91 47.03
C ALA A 97 -30.59 8.67 46.21
N ALA A 98 -29.86 9.62 46.81
CA ALA A 98 -28.85 10.40 46.09
C ALA A 98 -27.59 9.58 45.75
N ASP A 99 -27.28 8.56 46.57
CA ASP A 99 -26.14 7.66 46.32
C ASP A 99 -26.49 6.61 45.27
N PHE A 100 -27.72 6.08 45.28
CA PHE A 100 -28.22 5.18 44.23
C PHE A 100 -28.26 5.88 42.87
N GLU A 101 -28.79 7.10 42.79
CA GLU A 101 -28.81 7.88 41.54
C GLU A 101 -27.39 8.14 41.00
N ARG A 102 -26.42 8.40 41.89
CA ARG A 102 -25.01 8.55 41.53
C ARG A 102 -24.41 7.24 41.01
N LEU A 103 -24.72 6.10 41.63
CA LEU A 103 -24.25 4.79 41.20
C LEU A 103 -24.84 4.39 39.84
N ASP A 104 -26.14 4.59 39.64
CA ASP A 104 -26.81 4.35 38.35
C ASP A 104 -26.20 5.22 37.25
N GLY A 105 -25.95 6.51 37.53
CA GLY A 105 -25.26 7.40 36.60
C GLY A 105 -23.85 6.93 36.25
N ARG A 106 -23.10 6.39 37.22
CA ARG A 106 -21.75 5.81 36.99
C ARG A 106 -21.82 4.52 36.17
N ILE A 107 -22.79 3.64 36.43
CA ILE A 107 -22.97 2.40 35.67
C ILE A 107 -23.33 2.74 34.22
N ALA A 108 -24.30 3.63 33.99
CA ALA A 108 -24.66 4.08 32.65
C ALA A 108 -23.48 4.71 31.90
N ALA A 109 -22.66 5.52 32.58
CA ALA A 109 -21.45 6.08 32.00
C ALA A 109 -20.43 4.99 31.61
N LEU A 110 -20.20 4.00 32.48
CA LEU A 110 -19.29 2.89 32.20
C LEU A 110 -19.78 1.99 31.05
N GLU A 111 -21.08 1.69 31.00
CA GLU A 111 -21.69 0.93 29.91
C GLU A 111 -21.56 1.68 28.57
N SER A 112 -21.81 2.99 28.56
CA SER A 112 -21.63 3.81 27.36
C SER A 112 -20.18 3.87 26.89
N SER A 113 -19.23 3.96 27.84
CA SER A 113 -17.79 3.96 27.56
C SER A 113 -17.35 2.62 26.98
N GLN A 114 -17.72 1.50 27.62
CA GLN A 114 -17.43 0.16 27.10
C GLN A 114 -17.99 -0.03 25.69
N LYS A 115 -19.24 0.37 25.46
CA LYS A 115 -19.87 0.30 24.13
C LYS A 115 -19.10 1.12 23.09
N SER A 116 -18.67 2.33 23.44
CA SER A 116 -17.89 3.18 22.52
C SER A 116 -16.53 2.55 22.16
N VAL A 117 -15.88 1.88 23.11
CA VAL A 117 -14.60 1.18 22.89
C VAL A 117 -14.81 -0.05 21.99
N THR A 118 -15.86 -0.83 22.20
CA THR A 118 -16.16 -2.00 21.35
C THR A 118 -16.54 -1.61 19.93
N ASP A 119 -17.32 -0.53 19.78
CA ASP A 119 -17.73 -0.02 18.46
C ASP A 119 -16.49 0.52 17.70
N ALA A 120 -15.62 1.26 18.38
CA ALA A 120 -14.38 1.76 17.79
C ALA A 120 -13.38 0.64 17.43
N ALA A 121 -13.27 -0.40 18.25
CA ALA A 121 -12.44 -1.57 17.95
C ALA A 121 -12.96 -2.33 16.71
N THR A 122 -14.28 -2.49 16.61
CA THR A 122 -14.92 -3.13 15.45
C THR A 122 -14.72 -2.30 14.18
N ALA A 123 -14.83 -0.96 14.28
CA ALA A 123 -14.52 -0.04 13.20
C ALA A 123 -13.07 -0.19 12.72
N ALA A 124 -12.10 -0.25 13.65
CA ALA A 124 -10.69 -0.40 13.33
C ALA A 124 -10.40 -1.72 12.58
N LEU A 125 -11.02 -2.82 13.01
CA LEU A 125 -10.90 -4.12 12.34
C LEU A 125 -11.53 -4.09 10.94
N ALA A 126 -12.71 -3.49 10.78
CA ALA A 126 -13.36 -3.35 9.48
C ALA A 126 -12.53 -2.50 8.51
N VAL A 127 -11.92 -1.41 8.99
CA VAL A 127 -11.01 -0.58 8.20
C VAL A 127 -9.75 -1.36 7.79
N SER A 128 -9.21 -2.19 8.69
CA SER A 128 -8.05 -3.05 8.42
C SER A 128 -8.35 -4.15 7.41
N ALA A 129 -9.55 -4.74 7.46
CA ALA A 129 -10.01 -5.70 6.45
C ALA A 129 -10.23 -5.05 5.08
N LEU A 130 -10.85 -3.86 5.03
CA LEU A 130 -11.00 -3.11 3.78
C LEU A 130 -9.63 -2.77 3.17
N ALA A 131 -8.73 -2.30 4.02
CA ALA A 131 -7.34 -2.02 3.69
C ALA A 131 -6.65 -3.19 2.99
N GLU A 132 -6.67 -4.36 3.60
CA GLU A 132 -6.07 -5.58 3.04
C GLU A 132 -6.74 -6.00 1.72
N ALA A 133 -8.08 -5.90 1.64
CA ALA A 133 -8.79 -6.23 0.41
C ALA A 133 -8.38 -5.32 -0.76
N THR A 134 -8.20 -4.02 -0.51
CA THR A 134 -7.78 -3.03 -1.53
C THR A 134 -6.35 -3.20 -2.01
N GLU A 135 -5.51 -3.90 -1.24
CA GLU A 135 -4.15 -4.24 -1.68
C GLU A 135 -4.16 -5.27 -2.81
N THR A 136 -5.20 -6.09 -2.89
CA THR A 136 -5.40 -7.07 -3.96
C THR A 136 -6.01 -6.44 -5.22
N SER A 137 -5.91 -7.13 -6.36
CA SER A 137 -6.54 -6.68 -7.62
C SER A 137 -8.06 -6.95 -7.69
N ARG A 138 -8.68 -7.47 -6.63
CA ARG A 138 -10.07 -7.95 -6.66
C ARG A 138 -11.06 -6.85 -6.30
N PRO A 139 -12.32 -6.93 -6.77
CA PRO A 139 -13.41 -6.14 -6.21
C PRO A 139 -13.54 -6.38 -4.70
N PHE A 140 -13.82 -5.32 -3.94
CA PHE A 140 -13.83 -5.31 -2.46
C PHE A 140 -15.19 -4.81 -1.90
N GLY A 141 -16.27 -5.06 -2.62
CA GLY A 141 -17.61 -4.58 -2.26
C GLY A 141 -18.16 -5.20 -0.97
N GLN A 142 -17.74 -6.42 -0.61
CA GLN A 142 -18.21 -7.09 0.61
C GLN A 142 -17.62 -6.41 1.86
N GLU A 143 -16.33 -6.08 1.79
CA GLU A 143 -15.58 -5.42 2.84
C GLU A 143 -16.07 -3.98 3.03
N LEU A 144 -16.34 -3.28 1.92
CA LEU A 144 -16.96 -1.95 1.97
C LEU A 144 -18.36 -2.00 2.61
N ALA A 145 -19.19 -2.99 2.27
CA ALA A 145 -20.50 -3.15 2.88
C ALA A 145 -20.42 -3.49 4.38
N GLY A 146 -19.41 -4.26 4.80
CA GLY A 146 -19.11 -4.50 6.22
C GLY A 146 -18.76 -3.20 6.94
N LEU A 147 -17.89 -2.38 6.34
CA LEU A 147 -17.47 -1.11 6.92
C LEU A 147 -18.64 -0.10 7.05
N GLN A 148 -19.52 -0.02 6.05
CA GLN A 148 -20.69 0.86 6.04
C GLN A 148 -21.73 0.54 7.13
N ARG A 149 -21.68 -0.66 7.74
CA ARG A 149 -22.54 -1.00 8.89
C ARG A 149 -22.02 -0.47 10.20
N VAL A 150 -20.72 -0.16 10.27
CA VAL A 150 -20.03 0.20 11.51
C VAL A 150 -19.66 1.69 11.53
N LEU A 151 -19.28 2.25 10.38
CA LEU A 151 -18.93 3.68 10.27
C LEU A 151 -20.14 4.51 9.82
N PRO A 152 -20.23 5.78 10.28
CA PRO A 152 -21.18 6.73 9.74
C PRO A 152 -20.90 7.00 8.24
N PRO A 153 -21.93 7.33 7.43
CA PRO A 153 -21.75 7.60 6.02
C PRO A 153 -20.86 8.82 5.80
N SER A 154 -19.81 8.67 4.98
CA SER A 154 -18.85 9.71 4.63
C SER A 154 -18.78 9.93 3.10
N PRO A 155 -18.25 11.07 2.62
CA PRO A 155 -18.00 11.25 1.18
C PRO A 155 -17.03 10.19 0.64
N ASP A 156 -15.99 9.81 1.39
CA ASP A 156 -15.01 8.80 0.97
C ASP A 156 -15.62 7.40 0.84
N LEU A 157 -16.51 7.01 1.76
CA LEU A 157 -17.23 5.73 1.66
C LEU A 157 -18.14 5.66 0.43
N ARG A 158 -18.73 6.80 0.03
CA ARG A 158 -19.54 6.89 -1.18
C ARG A 158 -18.68 6.82 -2.43
N ALA A 159 -17.57 7.54 -2.48
CA ALA A 159 -16.65 7.52 -3.61
C ALA A 159 -16.05 6.11 -3.83
N LEU A 160 -15.76 5.38 -2.75
CA LEU A 160 -15.29 4.00 -2.84
C LEU A 160 -16.32 3.02 -3.41
N SER A 161 -17.62 3.31 -3.37
CA SER A 161 -18.66 2.36 -3.79
C SER A 161 -18.55 1.98 -5.28
N GLU A 162 -18.30 2.96 -6.15
CA GLU A 162 -18.12 2.73 -7.58
C GLU A 162 -16.79 2.02 -7.87
N LEU A 163 -15.75 2.37 -7.12
CA LEU A 163 -14.40 1.81 -7.24
C LEU A 163 -14.35 0.35 -6.75
N ALA A 164 -15.10 0.03 -5.70
CA ALA A 164 -15.17 -1.30 -5.09
C ALA A 164 -15.71 -2.37 -6.03
N THR A 165 -16.58 -1.98 -6.97
CA THR A 165 -17.13 -2.90 -7.98
C THR A 165 -16.10 -3.27 -9.05
N LYS A 166 -15.22 -2.32 -9.41
CA LYS A 166 -14.21 -2.51 -10.46
C LYS A 166 -12.90 -3.07 -9.93
N GLY A 167 -12.54 -2.71 -8.69
CA GLY A 167 -11.18 -2.90 -8.16
C GLY A 167 -10.14 -2.09 -8.94
N ALA A 168 -8.88 -2.26 -8.56
CA ALA A 168 -7.74 -1.73 -9.30
C ALA A 168 -6.56 -2.71 -9.24
N PRO A 169 -5.71 -2.77 -10.28
CA PRO A 169 -4.50 -3.58 -10.23
C PRO A 169 -3.61 -3.19 -9.04
N THR A 170 -2.86 -4.17 -8.51
CA THR A 170 -1.84 -3.91 -7.48
C THR A 170 -0.73 -2.99 -8.01
N ARG A 171 -0.02 -2.29 -7.11
CA ARG A 171 1.13 -1.44 -7.48
C ARG A 171 2.17 -2.20 -8.29
N ALA A 172 2.55 -3.40 -7.82
CA ALA A 172 3.44 -4.30 -8.55
C ALA A 172 2.85 -4.73 -9.90
N GLY A 173 1.54 -5.00 -9.95
CA GLY A 173 0.83 -5.32 -11.19
C GLY A 173 0.84 -4.17 -12.20
N LEU A 174 0.77 -2.91 -11.74
CA LEU A 174 0.88 -1.73 -12.58
C LEU A 174 2.32 -1.57 -13.12
N ALA A 175 3.34 -1.78 -12.29
CA ALA A 175 4.74 -1.73 -12.70
C ALA A 175 5.06 -2.75 -13.81
N VAL A 176 4.60 -4.00 -13.66
CA VAL A 176 4.78 -5.06 -14.66
C VAL A 176 4.04 -4.73 -15.97
N GLN A 177 2.78 -4.28 -15.87
CA GLN A 177 2.00 -3.90 -17.06
C GLN A 177 2.61 -2.71 -17.79
N PHE A 178 3.16 -1.74 -17.05
CA PHE A 178 3.80 -0.57 -17.63
C PHE A 178 5.04 -0.97 -18.43
N GLY A 179 5.90 -1.85 -17.92
CA GLY A 179 7.08 -2.33 -18.63
C GLY A 179 6.75 -2.95 -20.00
N ALA A 180 5.64 -3.69 -20.11
CA ALA A 180 5.16 -4.25 -21.38
C ALA A 180 4.61 -3.19 -22.35
N LEU A 181 4.13 -2.05 -21.83
CA LEU A 181 3.57 -0.95 -22.62
C LEU A 181 4.62 0.10 -23.02
N ALA A 182 5.64 0.33 -22.18
CA ALA A 182 6.63 1.38 -22.35
C ALA A 182 7.34 1.29 -23.70
N GLY A 183 7.71 0.09 -24.16
CA GLY A 183 8.33 -0.10 -25.47
C GLY A 183 7.42 0.31 -26.65
N ARG A 184 6.11 0.06 -26.54
CA ARG A 184 5.12 0.46 -27.55
C ARG A 184 4.81 1.95 -27.50
N ALA A 185 4.77 2.54 -26.30
CA ALA A 185 4.62 3.99 -26.13
C ALA A 185 5.85 4.74 -26.69
N ALA A 186 7.05 4.20 -26.46
CA ALA A 186 8.30 4.71 -27.01
C ALA A 186 8.36 4.64 -28.54
N SER A 187 7.84 3.57 -29.16
CA SER A 187 7.78 3.51 -30.63
C SER A 187 6.74 4.49 -31.19
N ALA A 188 5.59 4.62 -30.54
CA ALA A 188 4.54 5.57 -30.94
C ALA A 188 4.99 7.04 -30.81
N SER A 189 5.84 7.37 -29.82
CA SER A 189 6.37 8.73 -29.68
C SER A 189 7.37 9.11 -30.78
N ARG A 190 8.13 8.13 -31.31
CA ARG A 190 9.10 8.35 -32.40
C ARG A 190 8.45 8.41 -33.78
N ASN A 191 7.30 7.76 -33.97
CA ASN A 191 6.60 7.74 -35.24
C ASN A 191 5.11 8.06 -35.02
N PRO A 192 4.77 9.34 -34.74
CA PRO A 192 3.38 9.77 -34.80
C PRO A 192 2.89 9.45 -36.22
N GLY A 193 1.79 8.70 -36.30
CA GLY A 193 1.30 8.08 -37.54
C GLY A 193 1.06 9.06 -38.70
N PRO A 194 0.62 8.55 -39.87
CA PRO A 194 0.50 9.32 -41.11
C PRO A 194 -0.40 10.57 -41.03
N ASP A 195 -1.23 10.71 -39.99
CA ASP A 195 -2.15 11.83 -39.78
C ASP A 195 -1.50 13.04 -39.07
N ALA A 196 -0.24 12.94 -38.67
CA ALA A 196 0.55 14.08 -38.19
C ALA A 196 1.34 14.71 -39.35
N ASP A 197 0.60 15.45 -40.18
CA ASP A 197 1.05 16.69 -40.81
C ASP A 197 2.36 16.58 -41.64
N LEU A 198 2.20 16.29 -42.94
CA LEU A 198 3.26 16.39 -43.96
C LEU A 198 4.01 17.74 -43.90
N PHE A 199 3.35 18.80 -43.43
CA PHE A 199 3.93 20.13 -43.24
C PHE A 199 4.90 20.21 -42.04
N SER A 200 4.60 19.48 -40.95
CA SER A 200 5.47 19.37 -39.79
C SER A 200 6.72 18.54 -40.07
N ARG A 201 6.66 17.51 -40.94
CA ARG A 201 7.84 16.74 -41.37
C ARG A 201 8.82 17.57 -42.21
N ILE A 202 8.33 18.50 -43.02
CA ILE A 202 9.18 19.42 -43.80
C ILE A 202 9.84 20.46 -42.88
N ARG A 203 9.11 20.96 -41.88
CA ARG A 203 9.66 21.87 -40.85
C ARG A 203 10.73 21.17 -39.99
N TYR A 204 10.50 19.89 -39.64
CA TYR A 204 11.42 19.07 -38.86
C TYR A 204 12.68 18.68 -39.67
N ALA A 205 12.54 18.47 -40.98
CA ALA A 205 13.67 18.24 -41.88
C ALA A 205 14.58 19.48 -41.98
N LEU A 206 14.01 20.70 -41.92
CA LEU A 206 14.77 21.95 -41.93
C LEU A 206 15.42 22.29 -40.57
N SER A 207 14.83 21.89 -39.44
CA SER A 207 15.42 22.08 -38.11
C SER A 207 16.47 21.03 -37.72
N SER A 208 16.54 19.90 -38.44
CA SER A 208 17.50 18.81 -38.16
C SER A 208 18.96 19.20 -38.37
N ILE A 209 19.23 20.33 -39.04
CA ILE A 209 20.58 20.84 -39.28
C ILE A 209 21.17 21.60 -38.07
N VAL A 210 20.36 21.88 -37.04
CA VAL A 210 20.78 22.51 -35.76
C VAL A 210 20.34 21.63 -34.58
N SER A 211 20.36 20.31 -34.72
CA SER A 211 20.21 19.41 -33.58
C SER A 211 21.57 19.17 -32.93
N ILE A 212 21.98 20.09 -32.06
CA ILE A 212 23.13 19.87 -31.16
C ILE A 212 22.80 18.64 -30.32
N ARG A 213 23.52 17.56 -30.61
CA ARG A 213 23.50 16.29 -29.89
C ARG A 213 23.93 16.55 -28.44
N HIS A 214 22.96 16.76 -27.55
CA HIS A 214 23.15 16.70 -26.10
C HIS A 214 23.32 15.23 -25.69
N VAL A 215 24.51 14.68 -25.95
CA VAL A 215 24.93 13.41 -25.36
C VAL A 215 25.34 13.66 -23.92
N GLY A 216 24.65 12.98 -23.00
CA GLY A 216 25.06 12.89 -21.61
C GLY A 216 24.10 13.59 -20.67
N SER A 217 22.93 13.00 -20.47
CA SER A 217 22.32 12.93 -19.16
C SER A 217 21.09 12.03 -19.22
N THR A 218 20.90 11.22 -18.20
CA THR A 218 19.61 10.64 -17.80
C THR A 218 18.64 11.72 -17.30
N THR A 219 18.77 12.95 -17.83
CA THR A 219 18.05 14.20 -17.50
C THR A 219 17.47 14.80 -18.80
N GLY A 220 17.22 13.97 -19.80
CA GLY A 220 16.61 14.41 -21.05
C GLY A 220 15.09 14.51 -20.93
N SER A 221 14.49 15.57 -21.45
CA SER A 221 13.04 15.67 -21.69
C SER A 221 12.58 14.79 -22.86
N THR A 222 13.26 13.68 -23.14
CA THR A 222 12.91 12.77 -24.23
C THR A 222 11.81 11.82 -23.77
N PRO A 223 10.92 11.38 -24.68
CA PRO A 223 9.87 10.42 -24.33
C PRO A 223 10.40 9.13 -23.69
N ASP A 224 11.56 8.63 -24.15
CA ASP A 224 12.20 7.43 -23.58
C ASP A 224 12.67 7.67 -22.14
N ALA A 225 13.21 8.85 -21.83
CA ALA A 225 13.64 9.20 -20.48
C ALA A 225 12.45 9.39 -19.53
N MET A 226 11.34 9.98 -20.00
CA MET A 226 10.09 10.08 -19.23
C MET A 226 9.52 8.70 -18.89
N LEU A 227 9.48 7.79 -19.88
CA LEU A 227 9.02 6.41 -19.67
C LEU A 227 9.94 5.65 -18.70
N ALA A 228 11.25 5.82 -18.80
CA ALA A 228 12.21 5.21 -17.87
C ALA A 228 12.03 5.76 -16.44
N ARG A 229 11.83 7.08 -16.28
CA ARG A 229 11.56 7.70 -14.98
C ARG A 229 10.27 7.17 -14.37
N ALA A 230 9.20 7.06 -15.16
CA ALA A 230 7.95 6.49 -14.70
C ALA A 230 8.12 5.03 -14.24
N GLN A 231 8.90 4.20 -14.95
CA GLN A 231 9.20 2.84 -14.50
C GLN A 231 9.91 2.81 -13.15
N ILE A 232 10.92 3.67 -12.94
CA ILE A 232 11.64 3.75 -11.66
C ILE A 232 10.68 4.11 -10.53
N LEU A 233 9.81 5.10 -10.73
CA LEU A 233 8.81 5.50 -9.73
C LEU A 233 7.84 4.35 -9.41
N LEU A 234 7.41 3.59 -10.43
CA LEU A 234 6.56 2.41 -10.24
C LEU A 234 7.26 1.28 -9.48
N ASP A 235 8.54 1.06 -9.76
CA ASP A 235 9.35 0.05 -9.06
C ASP A 235 9.54 0.43 -7.57
N ASP A 236 9.60 1.73 -7.26
CA ASP A 236 9.59 2.27 -5.90
C ASP A 236 8.18 2.30 -5.26
N GLY A 237 7.13 1.95 -6.02
CA GLY A 237 5.75 1.94 -5.57
C GLY A 237 5.03 3.29 -5.59
N ASP A 238 5.65 4.33 -6.17
CA ASP A 238 5.09 5.65 -6.38
C ASP A 238 4.31 5.71 -7.72
N VAL A 239 3.04 5.31 -7.64
CA VAL A 239 2.14 5.30 -8.80
C VAL A 239 1.71 6.71 -9.20
N GLU A 240 1.57 7.62 -8.24
CA GLU A 240 1.12 8.99 -8.48
C GLU A 240 2.22 9.79 -9.21
N GLY A 241 3.45 9.75 -8.68
CA GLY A 241 4.59 10.37 -9.35
C GLY A 241 4.87 9.74 -10.73
N ALA A 242 4.62 8.44 -10.90
CA ALA A 242 4.74 7.80 -12.20
C ALA A 242 3.73 8.33 -13.23
N VAL A 243 2.48 8.59 -12.83
CA VAL A 243 1.47 9.19 -13.72
C VAL A 243 1.87 10.62 -14.08
N GLU A 244 2.29 11.44 -13.11
CA GLU A 244 2.75 12.80 -13.36
C GLU A 244 3.96 12.86 -14.31
N ALA A 245 4.88 11.90 -14.20
CA ALA A 245 6.04 11.81 -15.09
C ALA A 245 5.66 11.55 -16.57
N LEU A 246 4.43 11.09 -16.84
CA LEU A 246 3.91 10.80 -18.17
C LEU A 246 3.10 11.97 -18.76
N ASP A 247 2.73 12.98 -17.97
CA ASP A 247 2.01 14.16 -18.42
C ASP A 247 2.65 14.91 -19.60
N PRO A 248 3.99 15.03 -19.71
CA PRO A 248 4.60 15.70 -20.86
C PRO A 248 4.76 14.81 -22.10
N LEU A 249 4.33 13.54 -22.08
CA LEU A 249 4.49 12.65 -23.25
C LEU A 249 3.70 13.14 -24.48
N PRO A 250 4.16 12.84 -25.71
CA PRO A 250 3.36 13.10 -26.90
C PRO A 250 2.02 12.33 -26.89
N ASP A 251 0.99 12.88 -27.52
CA ASP A 251 -0.36 12.27 -27.56
C ASP A 251 -0.36 10.83 -28.09
N ALA A 252 0.46 10.55 -29.12
CA ALA A 252 0.58 9.21 -29.68
C ALA A 252 1.00 8.16 -28.62
N ALA A 253 1.89 8.53 -27.69
CA ALA A 253 2.30 7.66 -26.60
C ALA A 253 1.23 7.57 -25.50
N ARG A 254 0.58 8.70 -25.17
CA ARG A 254 -0.53 8.72 -24.21
C ARG A 254 -1.70 7.84 -24.63
N VAL A 255 -2.03 7.78 -25.92
CA VAL A 255 -3.10 6.90 -26.43
C VAL A 255 -2.79 5.43 -26.15
N VAL A 256 -1.53 5.00 -26.32
CA VAL A 256 -1.10 3.62 -26.01
C VAL A 256 -1.19 3.34 -24.50
N LEU A 257 -0.86 4.34 -23.68
CA LEU A 257 -0.86 4.22 -22.21
C LEU A 257 -2.23 4.47 -21.58
N ALA A 258 -3.22 4.99 -22.31
CA ALA A 258 -4.50 5.43 -21.74
C ALA A 258 -5.21 4.36 -20.89
N PRO A 259 -5.29 3.08 -21.28
CA PRO A 259 -5.90 2.05 -20.43
C PRO A 259 -5.15 1.86 -19.11
N TRP A 260 -3.81 1.96 -19.14
CA TRP A 260 -2.96 1.85 -17.97
C TRP A 260 -3.08 3.07 -17.06
N ILE A 261 -3.05 4.29 -17.62
CA ILE A 261 -3.23 5.54 -16.86
C ILE A 261 -4.58 5.53 -16.13
N ASN A 262 -5.65 5.10 -16.81
CA ASN A 262 -6.96 4.94 -16.19
C ASN A 262 -6.95 3.93 -15.03
N ALA A 263 -6.18 2.84 -15.14
CA ALA A 263 -6.04 1.86 -14.06
C ALA A 263 -5.19 2.40 -12.89
N ALA A 264 -4.13 3.14 -13.18
CA ALA A 264 -3.28 3.81 -12.20
C ALA A 264 -4.07 4.86 -11.41
N ASN A 265 -4.84 5.72 -12.09
CA ASN A 265 -5.70 6.72 -11.43
C ASN A 265 -6.75 6.09 -10.51
N ARG A 266 -7.35 4.95 -10.91
CA ARG A 266 -8.25 4.21 -10.00
C ARG A 266 -7.52 3.72 -8.76
N ARG A 267 -6.27 3.25 -8.90
CA ARG A 267 -5.46 2.80 -7.76
C ARG A 267 -5.15 3.95 -6.81
N ILE A 268 -4.72 5.09 -7.35
CA ILE A 268 -4.45 6.31 -6.58
C ILE A 268 -5.70 6.74 -5.80
N GLU A 269 -6.85 6.76 -6.46
CA GLU A 269 -8.11 7.17 -5.83
C GLU A 269 -8.56 6.22 -4.71
N ILE A 270 -8.44 4.91 -4.92
CA ILE A 270 -8.70 3.91 -3.86
C ILE A 270 -7.77 4.13 -2.68
N ASP A 271 -6.45 4.23 -2.93
CA ASP A 271 -5.44 4.39 -1.89
C ASP A 271 -5.70 5.69 -1.09
N ARG A 272 -6.08 6.79 -1.76
CA ARG A 272 -6.42 8.08 -1.16
C ARG A 272 -7.61 7.99 -0.21
N HIS A 273 -8.73 7.40 -0.66
CA HIS A 273 -9.92 7.27 0.17
C HIS A 273 -9.73 6.32 1.34
N VAL A 274 -9.01 5.21 1.13
CA VAL A 274 -8.69 4.27 2.22
C VAL A 274 -7.80 4.94 3.26
N ALA A 275 -6.83 5.76 2.84
CA ALA A 275 -5.98 6.52 3.76
C ALA A 275 -6.79 7.54 4.58
N ALA A 276 -7.73 8.26 3.95
CA ALA A 276 -8.62 9.20 4.64
C ALA A 276 -9.49 8.49 5.70
N ILE A 277 -10.13 7.37 5.34
CA ILE A 277 -10.95 6.57 6.26
C ILE A 277 -10.12 6.04 7.43
N ARG A 278 -8.89 5.57 7.18
CA ARG A 278 -7.97 5.14 8.25
C ARG A 278 -7.68 6.31 9.19
N ALA A 279 -7.34 7.48 8.67
CA ALA A 279 -7.02 8.65 9.48
C ALA A 279 -8.21 9.09 10.35
N ASP A 280 -9.43 9.07 9.81
CA ASP A 280 -10.65 9.38 10.55
C ASP A 280 -10.89 8.35 11.67
N ALA A 281 -10.78 7.05 11.38
CA ALA A 281 -10.94 5.99 12.37
C ALA A 281 -9.91 6.09 13.51
N LEU A 282 -8.65 6.41 13.20
CA LEU A 282 -7.61 6.65 14.21
C LEU A 282 -7.93 7.88 15.07
N THR A 283 -8.45 8.94 14.45
CA THR A 283 -8.85 10.16 15.16
C THR A 283 -9.98 9.87 16.14
N ASP A 284 -10.99 9.11 15.72
CA ASP A 284 -12.11 8.71 16.57
C ASP A 284 -11.67 7.79 17.71
N LEU A 285 -10.80 6.82 17.45
CA LEU A 285 -10.19 5.99 18.49
C LEU A 285 -9.44 6.83 19.53
N SER A 286 -8.65 7.81 19.09
CA SER A 286 -7.90 8.70 19.99
C SER A 286 -8.84 9.56 20.85
N ARG A 287 -10.01 9.91 20.31
CA ARG A 287 -11.04 10.67 21.03
C ARG A 287 -11.69 9.81 22.11
N VAL A 288 -12.10 8.59 21.76
CA VAL A 288 -12.69 7.62 22.69
C VAL A 288 -11.71 7.27 23.82
N ALA A 289 -10.44 7.06 23.50
CA ALA A 289 -9.40 6.80 24.50
C ALA A 289 -9.23 7.97 25.49
N ARG A 290 -9.28 9.22 25.00
CA ARG A 290 -9.14 10.42 25.84
C ARG A 290 -10.35 10.64 26.73
N THR A 291 -11.56 10.40 26.23
CA THR A 291 -12.79 10.50 27.04
C THR A 291 -12.85 9.40 28.10
N GLY A 292 -12.36 8.20 27.80
CA GLY A 292 -12.22 7.13 28.79
C GLY A 292 -11.25 7.49 29.91
N ALA A 293 -10.12 8.12 29.59
CA ALA A 293 -9.13 8.55 30.59
C ALA A 293 -9.61 9.69 31.49
N GLN A 294 -10.53 10.55 31.02
CA GLN A 294 -11.09 11.66 31.79
C GLN A 294 -12.23 11.25 32.73
N GLY A 295 -12.78 10.04 32.57
CA GLY A 295 -13.86 9.50 33.39
C GLY A 295 -13.43 8.67 34.61
N GLN A 296 -12.13 8.62 34.93
CA GLN A 296 -11.58 7.85 36.03
C GLN A 296 -11.35 8.76 37.26
N PRO A 297 -12.25 8.79 38.26
CA PRO A 297 -12.01 9.45 39.54
C PRO A 297 -11.02 8.68 40.41
#